data_AF-A0A2M7ST86-F1
#
_entry.id   AF-A0A2M7ST86-F1
#
_cell.length_a   1.000
_cell.length_b   1.000
_cell.length_c   1.000
_cell.angle_alpha   90.00
_cell.angle_beta   90.00
_cell.angle_gamma   90.00
#
_symmetry.space_group_name_H-M   'P 1'
#
loop_
_entity.id
_entity.type
_entity.pdbx_description
1 polymer ?
#
loop_
_entity_poly.entity_id
_entity_poly.type
_entity_poly.pdbx_seq_one_letter_code
_entity_poly.pdbx_strand_id
1 'polypeptide(L)'
;MTPVQIIFLLCAALILASALMVVTTRNLIQAALWLVAALFGVAMLYAILDAGFLAVVQVVVYIGAIAILFIFAVMLTRREMRDR
;
A
#
# COMPACT_ATOMS: atom_id res chain seq x y z
N MET A 1 -24.64 13.28 -3.14
CA MET A 1 -23.51 12.39 -2.79
C MET A 1 -24.08 11.19 -2.05
N THR A 2 -23.98 9.99 -2.61
CA THR A 2 -24.36 8.77 -1.88
C THR A 2 -23.30 8.44 -0.82
N PRO A 3 -23.63 7.71 0.26
CA PRO A 3 -22.64 7.29 1.25
C PRO A 3 -21.45 6.56 0.62
N VAL A 4 -21.71 5.73 -0.38
CA VAL A 4 -20.68 4.99 -1.14
C VAL A 4 -19.75 5.93 -1.91
N GLN A 5 -20.27 7.00 -2.53
CA GLN A 5 -19.44 7.99 -3.22
C GLN A 5 -18.50 8.74 -2.27
N ILE A 6 -18.94 9.02 -1.04
CA ILE A 6 -18.11 9.66 -0.02
C ILE A 6 -16.96 8.72 0.38
N ILE A 7 -17.27 7.44 0.65
CA ILE A 7 -16.25 6.44 1.00
C ILE A 7 -15.26 6.27 -0.16
N PHE A 8 -15.75 6.18 -1.41
CA PHE A 8 -14.91 6.11 -2.59
C PHE A 8 -13.93 7.30 -2.67
N LEU A 9 -14.41 8.54 -2.47
CA LEU A 9 -13.56 9.73 -2.51
C LEU A 9 -12.51 9.73 -1.40
N LEU A 10 -12.87 9.30 -0.19
CA LEU A 10 -11.93 9.16 0.93
C LEU A 10 -10.86 8.11 0.63
N CYS A 11 -11.24 6.94 0.11
CA CYS A 11 -10.30 5.90 -0.30
C CYS A 11 -9.39 6.39 -1.44
N ALA A 12 -9.94 7.06 -2.45
CA ALA A 12 -9.17 7.61 -3.57
C ALA A 12 -8.15 8.66 -3.09
N ALA A 13 -8.57 9.60 -2.23
CA ALA A 13 -7.67 10.58 -1.63
C ALA A 13 -6.56 9.91 -0.80
N LEU A 14 -6.91 8.90 0.00
CA LEU A 14 -5.94 8.12 0.78
C LEU A 14 -4.91 7.42 -0.12
N ILE A 15 -5.36 6.78 -1.21
CA ILE A 15 -4.49 6.08 -2.16
C ILE A 15 -3.52 7.08 -2.81
N LEU A 16 -4.02 8.21 -3.31
CA LEU A 16 -3.18 9.22 -3.97
C LEU A 16 -2.19 9.85 -3.00
N ALA A 17 -2.63 10.23 -1.79
CA ALA A 17 -1.76 10.78 -0.77
C ALA A 17 -0.68 9.78 -0.35
N SER A 18 -1.06 8.52 -0.12
CA SER A 18 -0.13 7.46 0.26
C SER A 18 0.86 7.17 -0.87
N ALA A 19 0.42 7.06 -2.11
CA ALA A 19 1.28 6.84 -3.27
C ALA A 19 2.29 7.98 -3.46
N LEU A 20 1.88 9.24 -3.26
CA LEU A 20 2.79 10.37 -3.26
C LEU A 20 3.81 10.26 -2.12
N MET A 21 3.37 9.85 -0.93
CA MET A 21 4.24 9.67 0.22
C MET A 21 5.24 8.53 0.03
N VAL A 22 4.87 7.45 -0.67
CA VAL A 22 5.78 6.36 -1.04
C VAL A 22 6.99 6.89 -1.80
N VAL A 23 6.77 7.73 -2.81
CA VAL A 23 7.85 8.21 -3.69
C VAL A 23 8.62 9.41 -3.13
N THR A 24 8.01 10.19 -2.23
CA THR A 24 8.65 11.38 -1.63
C THR A 24 9.39 11.08 -0.32
N THR A 25 9.05 9.99 0.37
CA THR A 25 9.66 9.64 1.66
C THR A 25 11.07 9.08 1.49
N ARG A 26 12.04 9.69 2.19
CA ARG A 26 13.46 9.27 2.15
C ARG A 26 13.75 8.00 2.96
N ASN A 27 12.96 7.71 3.99
CA ASN A 27 13.12 6.51 4.80
C ASN A 27 12.39 5.34 4.14
N LEU A 28 13.14 4.33 3.67
CA LEU A 28 12.55 3.22 2.91
C LEU A 28 11.53 2.40 3.73
N ILE A 29 11.70 2.27 5.05
CA ILE A 29 10.72 1.57 5.89
C ILE A 29 9.40 2.34 5.91
N GLN A 30 9.48 3.66 6.09
CA GLN A 30 8.30 4.51 6.09
C GLN A 30 7.65 4.56 4.70
N ALA A 31 8.44 4.62 3.62
CA ALA A 31 7.94 4.52 2.26
C ALA A 31 7.19 3.19 2.03
N ALA A 32 7.70 2.07 2.56
CA ALA A 32 7.02 0.78 2.46
C ALA A 32 5.71 0.72 3.28
N LEU A 33 5.63 1.37 4.44
CA LEU A 33 4.38 1.49 5.19
C LEU A 33 3.33 2.30 4.41
N TRP A 34 3.74 3.38 3.74
CA TRP A 34 2.86 4.14 2.84
C TRP A 34 2.41 3.30 1.64
N LEU A 35 3.25 2.39 1.15
CA LEU A 35 2.88 1.47 0.07
C LEU A 35 1.78 0.51 0.52
N VAL A 36 1.89 -0.04 1.73
CA VAL A 36 0.84 -0.88 2.33
C VAL A 36 -0.47 -0.10 2.47
N ALA A 37 -0.42 1.15 2.92
CA ALA A 37 -1.61 2.00 3.02
C ALA A 37 -2.29 2.24 1.66
N ALA A 38 -1.50 2.50 0.61
CA ALA A 38 -2.02 2.64 -0.75
C ALA A 38 -2.69 1.34 -1.25
N LEU A 39 -2.02 0.19 -1.06
CA LEU A 39 -2.54 -1.12 -1.48
C LEU A 39 -3.81 -1.52 -0.70
N PHE A 40 -3.91 -1.14 0.56
CA PHE A 40 -5.10 -1.36 1.38
C PHE A 40 -6.28 -0.51 0.90
N GLY A 41 -6.02 0.75 0.53
CA GLY A 41 -7.03 1.60 -0.10
C GLY A 41 -7.58 0.97 -1.39
N VAL A 42 -6.73 0.37 -2.22
CA VAL A 42 -7.15 -0.36 -3.43
C VAL A 42 -8.04 -1.57 -3.08
N ALA A 43 -7.71 -2.31 -2.02
CA ALA A 43 -8.56 -3.41 -1.56
C ALA A 43 -9.96 -2.93 -1.12
N MET A 44 -10.05 -1.76 -0.47
CA MET A 44 -11.35 -1.14 -0.16
C MET A 44 -12.13 -0.77 -1.43
N LEU A 45 -11.45 -0.25 -2.46
CA LEU A 45 -12.11 0.04 -3.74
C LEU A 45 -12.66 -1.22 -4.40
N TYR A 46 -11.93 -2.34 -4.37
CA TYR A 46 -12.45 -3.62 -4.85
C TYR A 46 -13.67 -4.09 -4.06
N ALA A 47 -13.68 -3.91 -2.73
CA ALA A 47 -14.84 -4.25 -1.92
C ALA A 47 -16.07 -3.39 -2.28
N ILE A 48 -15.89 -2.10 -2.56
CA ILE A 48 -16.97 -1.18 -2.96
C ILE A 48 -17.50 -1.52 -4.37
N LEU A 49 -16.63 -2.03 -5.25
CA LEU A 49 -16.96 -2.45 -6.61
C LEU A 49 -17.56 -3.88 -6.67
N ASP A 50 -17.90 -4.46 -5.52
CA ASP A 50 -18.42 -5.84 -5.38
C ASP A 50 -17.45 -6.92 -5.92
N ALA A 51 -16.15 -6.60 -5.96
CA ALA A 51 -15.08 -7.47 -6.43
C ALA A 51 -14.39 -8.19 -5.26
N GLY A 52 -15.15 -9.00 -4.50
CA GLY A 52 -14.70 -9.64 -3.27
C GLY A 52 -13.45 -10.52 -3.42
N PHE A 53 -13.38 -11.32 -4.48
CA PHE A 53 -12.20 -12.16 -4.77
C PHE A 53 -10.94 -11.32 -4.96
N LEU A 54 -11.02 -10.24 -5.75
CA LEU A 54 -9.88 -9.34 -5.97
C LEU A 54 -9.48 -8.61 -4.69
N ALA A 55 -10.44 -8.19 -3.86
CA ALA A 55 -10.16 -7.57 -2.57
C ALA A 55 -9.35 -8.50 -1.65
N VAL A 56 -9.72 -9.78 -1.55
CA VAL A 56 -8.98 -10.77 -0.74
C VAL A 56 -7.59 -11.03 -1.32
N VAL A 57 -7.49 -11.26 -2.64
CA VAL A 57 -6.19 -11.47 -3.31
C VAL A 57 -5.28 -10.25 -3.15
N GLN A 58 -5.83 -9.03 -3.20
CA GLN A 58 -5.07 -7.79 -2.99
C GLN A 58 -4.39 -7.78 -1.62
N VAL A 59 -5.13 -8.15 -0.57
CA VAL A 59 -4.58 -8.19 0.79
C VAL A 59 -3.58 -9.33 0.95
N VAL A 60 -3.90 -10.54 0.48
CA VAL A 60 -3.03 -11.71 0.69
C VAL A 60 -1.74 -11.60 -0.12
N VAL A 61 -1.83 -11.27 -1.42
CA VAL A 61 -0.68 -11.30 -2.33
C VAL A 61 0.10 -10.00 -2.28
N TYR A 62 -0.54 -8.84 -2.43
CA TYR A 62 0.20 -7.58 -2.51
C TYR A 62 0.64 -7.07 -1.14
N ILE A 63 -0.27 -7.04 -0.16
CA ILE A 63 0.07 -6.59 1.19
C ILE A 63 0.83 -7.68 1.95
N GLY A 64 0.33 -8.91 1.92
CA GLY A 64 0.88 -10.03 2.68
C GLY A 64 2.21 -10.56 2.14
N ALA A 65 2.35 -10.78 0.83
CA ALA A 65 3.59 -11.34 0.26
C ALA A 65 4.53 -10.25 -0.27
N ILE A 66 4.08 -9.47 -1.25
CA ILE A 66 4.96 -8.57 -2.02
C ILE A 66 5.50 -7.42 -1.16
N ALA A 67 4.63 -6.70 -0.44
CA ALA A 67 5.07 -5.56 0.37
C ALA A 67 5.97 -5.99 1.54
N ILE A 68 5.67 -7.12 2.18
CA ILE A 68 6.51 -7.68 3.25
C ILE A 68 7.88 -8.09 2.69
N LEU A 69 7.92 -8.81 1.56
CA LEU A 69 9.16 -9.15 0.88
C LEU A 69 9.99 -7.90 0.55
N PHE A 70 9.33 -6.84 0.07
CA PHE A 70 9.98 -5.57 -0.23
C PHE A 70 10.60 -4.93 1.01
N ILE A 71 9.89 -4.91 2.14
CA ILE A 71 10.41 -4.42 3.43
C ILE A 71 11.65 -5.20 3.86
N PHE A 72 11.60 -6.54 3.79
CA PHE A 72 12.73 -7.39 4.15
C PHE A 72 13.93 -7.17 3.22
N ALA A 73 13.72 -7.15 1.90
CA ALA A 73 14.78 -6.94 0.92
C ALA A 73 15.48 -5.58 1.14
N VAL A 74 14.70 -4.52 1.28
CA VAL A 74 15.18 -3.17 1.58
C VAL A 74 16.02 -3.12 2.86
N MET A 75 15.54 -3.77 3.92
CA MET A 75 16.23 -3.79 5.20
C MET A 75 17.58 -4.51 5.10
N LEU A 76 17.65 -5.60 4.34
CA LEU A 76 18.88 -6.36 4.13
C LEU A 76 19.90 -5.57 3.32
N THR A 77 19.49 -4.97 2.19
CA THR A 77 20.37 -4.17 1.34
C THR A 77 20.96 -2.97 2.08
N ARG A 78 20.19 -2.34 2.98
CA ARG A 78 20.70 -1.19 3.76
C ARG A 78 21.82 -1.55 4.72
N ARG A 79 21.84 -2.79 5.24
CA ARG A 79 22.90 -3.26 6.14
C ARG A 79 24.20 -3.51 5.37
N GLU A 80 24.13 -4.16 4.21
CA GLU A 80 25.30 -4.41 3.36
C GLU A 80 26.03 -3.13 2.92
N MET A 81 25.29 -2.04 2.67
CA MET A 81 25.89 -0.75 2.28
C MET A 81 26.54 0.01 3.44
N ARG A 82 26.22 -0.33 4.70
CA ARG A 82 26.83 0.31 5.88
C ARG A 82 28.08 -0.40 6.37
N ASP A 83 28.21 -1.68 6.05
CA ASP A 83 29.35 -2.52 6.43
C ASP A 83 30.46 -2.54 5.35
N ARG A 84 30.35 -1.71 4.32
CA ARG A 84 31.42 -1.35 3.36
C ARG A 84 31.81 0.11 3.58
#